data_AF-A0A6A4ZGY6-F1
#
_entry.id   AF-A0A6A4ZGY6-F1
#
_cell.length_a   1.000
_cell.length_b   1.000
_cell.length_c   1.000
_cell.angle_alpha   90.00
_cell.angle_beta   90.00
_cell.angle_gamma   90.00
#
_symmetry.space_group_name_H-M   'P 1'
#
loop_
_entity.id
_entity.type
_entity.pdbx_description
1 polymer ?
#
loop_
_entity_poly.entity_id
_entity_poly.type
_entity_poly.pdbx_seq_one_letter_code
_entity_poly.pdbx_strand_id
1 'polypeptide(L)'
;TAQVTGGLSGSQFIRTVPAIDEYMGGIVQASAPWDILGVTQCYDYNPATRLGMLLQIQGVVTMTWKCDSLMVTNSIVLWGMAIYLVALQLIFLRRSVICSVPVYMSKNVVGLAILFVAFYGNENLQALTTFLIQNPVGGFASTFYALLGPIQVASIVGIMTGTLIQIWFNPLVVTQTWLILVFSVLNWVIVFVLEGFVFPYKNENLPSLCGLATSTSCFVFSAIPHTYYLSAIISGAIVIIAIIVIHVHATKYSSAYTIPQTHSALVYLNVPDFSTIATTTRGCVAIMPGGHVGVDEGILLIKNMLHVSDTVMTRSSNVQYELIYRFTPKFVRRLFSNAVGSILIYEVRDGKITRHFQHLFLHEMDIGRMDGMTGYLT
;
A
#
# COMPACT_ATOMS: atom_id res chain seq x y z
N THR A 1 -12.75 46.34 -14.80
CA THR A 1 -11.77 47.42 -14.54
C THR A 1 -12.27 48.21 -13.35
N ALA A 2 -11.48 48.27 -12.28
CA ALA A 2 -11.79 49.12 -11.13
C ALA A 2 -10.97 50.40 -11.24
N GLN A 3 -11.44 51.52 -10.69
CA GLN A 3 -10.72 52.79 -10.71
C GLN A 3 -10.36 53.16 -9.27
N VAL A 4 -9.07 53.23 -8.96
CA VAL A 4 -8.58 53.76 -7.69
C VAL A 4 -8.53 55.27 -7.85
N THR A 5 -9.24 55.99 -7.00
CA THR A 5 -9.28 57.45 -6.98
C THR A 5 -8.71 57.95 -5.65
N GLY A 6 -8.23 59.20 -5.62
CA GLY A 6 -7.77 59.84 -4.38
C GLY A 6 -6.28 59.67 -4.02
N GLY A 7 -5.49 58.98 -4.85
CA GLY A 7 -4.03 58.90 -4.68
C GLY A 7 -3.30 60.15 -5.20
N LEU A 8 -2.08 60.41 -4.69
CA LEU A 8 -1.21 61.52 -5.13
C LEU A 8 -0.92 61.52 -6.65
N SER A 9 -1.04 60.36 -7.29
CA SER A 9 -0.85 60.17 -8.73
C SER A 9 -2.14 60.32 -9.55
N GLY A 10 -3.25 60.78 -8.95
CA GLY A 10 -4.55 60.87 -9.59
C GLY A 10 -5.28 59.53 -9.70
N SER A 11 -6.39 59.53 -10.45
CA SER A 11 -7.21 58.33 -10.64
C SER A 11 -6.52 57.33 -11.56
N GLN A 12 -6.24 56.13 -11.07
CA GLN A 12 -5.62 55.05 -11.84
C GLN A 12 -6.62 53.92 -12.10
N PHE A 13 -6.56 53.34 -13.29
CA PHE A 13 -7.36 52.16 -13.62
C PHE A 13 -6.62 50.89 -13.18
N ILE A 14 -7.23 50.12 -12.28
CA ILE A 14 -6.85 48.74 -12.00
C ILE A 14 -7.35 47.90 -13.18
N ARG A 15 -6.39 47.31 -13.89
CA ARG A 15 -6.64 46.27 -14.88
C ARG A 15 -6.30 44.92 -14.28
N THR A 16 -7.18 43.95 -14.49
CA THR A 16 -6.92 42.56 -14.14
C THR A 16 -5.91 41.99 -15.13
N VAL A 17 -4.83 41.42 -14.62
CA VAL A 17 -3.94 40.56 -15.39
C VAL A 17 -4.20 39.12 -14.93
N PRO A 18 -4.35 38.15 -15.85
CA PRO A 18 -4.39 36.75 -15.43
C PRO A 18 -3.07 36.41 -14.76
N ALA A 19 -3.12 35.91 -13.54
CA ALA A 19 -1.95 35.43 -12.82
C ALA A 19 -2.01 33.92 -12.74
N ILE A 20 -0.91 33.28 -13.13
CA ILE A 20 -0.71 31.85 -13.06
C ILE A 20 0.55 31.64 -12.23
N ASP A 21 0.35 31.30 -10.96
CA ASP A 21 1.43 30.94 -10.06
C ASP A 21 1.78 29.47 -10.28
N GLU A 22 3.03 29.21 -10.57
CA GLU A 22 3.58 27.88 -10.81
C GLU A 22 4.38 27.42 -9.60
N TYR A 23 4.18 26.17 -9.20
CA TYR A 23 4.93 25.54 -8.13
C TYR A 23 5.64 24.29 -8.67
N MET A 24 6.93 24.16 -8.33
CA MET A 24 7.78 23.03 -8.69
C MET A 24 7.79 22.72 -10.19
N GLY A 25 8.10 23.70 -11.03
CA GLY A 25 8.27 23.46 -12.47
C GLY A 25 6.97 23.06 -13.21
N GLY A 26 5.80 23.43 -12.68
CA GLY A 26 4.50 23.18 -13.30
C GLY A 26 3.77 21.94 -12.79
N ILE A 27 4.23 21.32 -11.70
CA ILE A 27 3.51 20.21 -11.05
C ILE A 27 2.17 20.71 -10.51
N VAL A 28 2.17 21.87 -9.86
CA VAL A 28 0.94 22.56 -9.42
C VAL A 28 0.92 23.95 -10.04
N GLN A 29 -0.24 24.36 -10.55
CA GLN A 29 -0.49 25.75 -10.91
C GLN A 29 -1.72 26.27 -10.19
N ALA A 30 -1.63 27.49 -9.69
CA ALA A 30 -2.75 28.23 -9.15
C ALA A 30 -3.05 29.38 -10.11
N SER A 31 -4.19 29.31 -10.79
CA SER A 31 -4.61 30.34 -11.73
C SER A 31 -5.72 31.17 -11.12
N ALA A 32 -5.46 32.47 -10.98
CA ALA A 32 -6.47 33.44 -10.60
C ALA A 32 -6.90 34.21 -11.86
N PRO A 33 -8.22 34.38 -12.09
CA PRO A 33 -8.71 35.19 -13.21
C PRO A 33 -8.32 36.67 -13.07
N TRP A 34 -7.84 37.08 -11.89
CA TRP A 34 -7.38 38.42 -11.58
C TRP A 34 -6.42 38.39 -10.38
N ASP A 35 -5.29 39.07 -10.51
CA ASP A 35 -4.38 39.42 -9.42
C ASP A 35 -4.34 40.94 -9.23
N ILE A 36 -4.08 41.41 -8.00
CA ILE A 36 -4.09 42.83 -7.64
C ILE A 36 -2.70 43.21 -7.10
N LEU A 37 -1.91 43.89 -7.93
CA LEU A 37 -0.70 44.57 -7.48
C LEU A 37 -1.09 45.81 -6.67
N GLY A 38 -1.09 45.71 -5.34
CA GLY A 38 -1.29 46.85 -4.46
C GLY A 38 -0.02 47.70 -4.34
N VAL A 39 0.04 48.84 -5.03
CA VAL A 39 1.06 49.86 -4.74
C VAL A 39 0.57 50.70 -3.56
N THR A 40 1.19 50.56 -2.40
CA THR A 40 0.85 51.35 -1.21
C THR A 40 1.95 52.37 -0.91
N GLN A 41 1.55 53.58 -0.55
CA GLN A 41 2.46 54.61 -0.04
C GLN A 41 2.38 54.60 1.49
N CYS A 42 3.46 54.24 2.17
CA CYS A 42 3.50 54.11 3.63
C CYS A 42 3.60 55.44 4.41
N TYR A 43 3.33 56.59 3.77
CA TYR A 43 3.47 57.90 4.42
C TYR A 43 2.42 58.14 5.52
N ASP A 44 1.24 57.54 5.44
CA ASP A 44 0.15 57.67 6.44
C ASP A 44 0.03 56.43 7.36
N TYR A 45 1.08 55.61 7.48
CA TYR A 45 1.09 54.47 8.39
C TYR A 45 0.89 54.95 9.84
N ASN A 46 -0.21 54.55 10.49
CA ASN A 46 -0.46 54.87 11.89
C ASN A 46 0.23 53.83 12.81
N PRO A 47 1.33 54.20 13.50
CA PRO A 47 2.09 53.26 14.32
C PRO A 47 1.34 52.83 15.59
N ALA A 48 0.31 53.57 16.02
CA ALA A 48 -0.46 53.26 17.22
C ALA A 48 -1.50 52.14 16.99
N THR A 49 -2.06 52.03 15.78
CA THR A 49 -3.07 51.02 15.43
C THR A 49 -2.51 49.85 14.61
N ARG A 50 -1.26 49.96 14.13
CA ARG A 50 -0.60 49.02 13.18
C ARG A 50 -1.38 48.80 11.88
N LEU A 51 -2.34 49.66 11.57
CA LEU A 51 -3.19 49.55 10.39
C LEU A 51 -2.80 50.68 9.44
N GLY A 52 -2.22 50.31 8.30
CA GLY A 52 -1.92 51.22 7.18
C GLY A 52 -2.84 51.04 5.98
N MET A 53 -3.26 49.80 5.70
CA MET A 53 -4.32 49.43 4.76
C MET A 53 -4.69 47.96 5.02
N LEU A 54 -5.98 47.61 4.92
CA LEU A 54 -6.44 46.22 4.87
C LEU A 54 -7.10 45.99 3.51
N LEU A 55 -6.39 45.36 2.59
CA LEU A 55 -6.94 44.92 1.31
C LEU A 55 -7.38 43.47 1.48
N GLN A 56 -8.69 43.27 1.68
CA GLN A 56 -9.27 41.93 1.75
C GLN A 56 -9.90 41.60 0.40
N ILE A 57 -9.33 40.61 -0.27
CA ILE A 57 -9.75 40.17 -1.59
C ILE A 57 -10.39 38.79 -1.46
N GLN A 58 -11.57 38.62 -2.07
CA GLN A 58 -12.25 37.32 -2.16
C GLN A 58 -12.44 36.96 -3.64
N GLY A 59 -11.89 35.82 -4.06
CA GLY A 59 -11.94 35.35 -5.44
C GLY A 59 -11.86 33.84 -5.52
N VAL A 60 -12.12 33.31 -6.71
CA VAL A 60 -11.96 31.87 -7.01
C VAL A 60 -10.61 31.69 -7.68
N VAL A 61 -9.79 30.84 -7.10
CA VAL A 61 -8.52 30.39 -7.68
C VAL A 61 -8.72 28.98 -8.23
N THR A 62 -8.42 28.78 -9.50
CA THR A 62 -8.45 27.45 -10.12
C THR A 62 -7.08 26.81 -9.95
N MET A 63 -7.04 25.73 -9.17
CA MET A 63 -5.87 24.89 -9.02
C MET A 63 -5.83 23.81 -10.10
N THR A 64 -4.74 23.73 -10.84
CA THR A 64 -4.43 22.59 -11.71
C THR A 64 -3.26 21.81 -11.13
N TRP A 65 -3.38 20.49 -11.10
CA TRP A 65 -2.32 19.59 -10.68
C TRP A 65 -2.03 18.60 -11.79
N LYS A 66 -0.75 18.42 -12.12
CA LYS A 66 -0.29 17.40 -13.05
C LYS A 66 -0.43 16.04 -12.37
N CYS A 67 -1.61 15.44 -12.50
CA CYS A 67 -1.93 14.15 -11.94
C CYS A 67 -1.03 13.06 -12.58
N ASP A 68 -0.34 12.30 -11.73
CA ASP A 68 0.35 11.09 -12.17
C ASP A 68 -0.65 9.93 -12.22
N SER A 69 -1.21 9.67 -13.40
CA SER A 69 -2.17 8.59 -13.61
C SER A 69 -1.61 7.21 -13.24
N LEU A 70 -0.28 7.05 -13.25
CA LEU A 70 0.40 5.81 -12.90
C LEU A 70 0.25 5.48 -11.41
N MET A 71 0.21 6.49 -10.54
CA MET A 71 0.07 6.27 -9.11
C MET A 71 -1.34 5.78 -8.76
N VAL A 72 -2.36 6.34 -9.42
CA VAL A 72 -3.76 5.94 -9.23
C VAL A 72 -3.99 4.50 -9.70
N THR A 73 -3.54 4.16 -10.91
CA THR A 73 -3.70 2.80 -11.46
C THR A 73 -2.98 1.77 -10.60
N ASN A 74 -1.74 2.04 -10.19
CA ASN A 74 -0.99 1.14 -9.31
C ASN A 74 -1.65 0.94 -7.93
N SER A 75 -2.27 1.99 -7.40
CA SER A 75 -2.97 1.91 -6.12
C SER A 75 -4.26 1.11 -6.19
N ILE A 76 -5.01 1.24 -7.30
CA ILE A 76 -6.19 0.41 -7.56
C ILE A 76 -5.78 -1.07 -7.70
N VAL A 77 -4.70 -1.34 -8.43
CA VAL A 77 -4.15 -2.69 -8.59
C VAL A 77 -3.70 -3.27 -7.26
N LEU A 78 -2.95 -2.51 -6.44
CA LEU A 78 -2.54 -2.95 -5.11
C LEU A 78 -3.74 -3.22 -4.20
N TRP A 79 -4.73 -2.33 -4.22
CA TRP A 79 -5.95 -2.47 -3.43
C TRP A 79 -6.75 -3.72 -3.82
N GLY A 80 -6.96 -3.95 -5.11
CA GLY A 80 -7.66 -5.13 -5.62
C GLY A 80 -6.93 -6.42 -5.23
N MET A 81 -5.60 -6.45 -5.36
CA MET A 81 -4.81 -7.61 -4.93
C MET A 81 -4.84 -7.80 -3.40
N ALA A 82 -4.76 -6.73 -2.62
CA ALA A 82 -4.82 -6.81 -1.16
C ALA A 82 -6.17 -7.37 -0.69
N ILE A 83 -7.30 -6.87 -1.26
CA ILE A 83 -8.64 -7.41 -0.98
C ILE A 83 -8.71 -8.89 -1.34
N TYR A 84 -8.22 -9.28 -2.51
CA TYR A 84 -8.22 -10.67 -2.95
C TYR A 84 -7.46 -11.56 -1.94
N LEU A 85 -6.24 -11.18 -1.56
CA LEU A 85 -5.41 -11.97 -0.66
C LEU A 85 -5.97 -12.02 0.78
N VAL A 86 -6.59 -10.93 1.23
CA VAL A 86 -7.32 -10.91 2.52
C VAL A 86 -8.54 -11.84 2.46
N ALA A 87 -9.30 -11.82 1.37
CA ALA A 87 -10.42 -12.74 1.19
C ALA A 87 -9.95 -14.21 1.19
N LEU A 88 -8.82 -14.51 0.54
CA LEU A 88 -8.20 -15.83 0.62
C LEU A 88 -7.84 -16.21 2.06
N GLN A 89 -7.19 -15.30 2.80
CA GLN A 89 -6.80 -15.55 4.17
C GLN A 89 -8.02 -15.87 5.05
N LEU A 90 -9.09 -15.09 4.92
CA LEU A 90 -10.30 -15.23 5.73
C LEU A 90 -11.10 -16.49 5.41
N ILE A 91 -11.12 -16.92 4.15
CA ILE A 91 -11.93 -18.06 3.70
C ILE A 91 -11.18 -19.38 3.88
N PHE A 92 -9.93 -19.46 3.41
CA PHE A 92 -9.18 -20.72 3.32
C PHE A 92 -8.15 -20.88 4.44
N LEU A 93 -7.58 -19.79 4.95
CA LEU A 93 -6.48 -19.84 5.92
C LEU A 93 -6.87 -19.21 7.27
N ARG A 94 -8.15 -19.33 7.66
CA ARG A 94 -8.71 -18.66 8.84
C ARG A 94 -8.00 -19.03 10.15
N ARG A 95 -7.47 -20.25 10.23
CA ARG A 95 -6.73 -20.77 11.38
C ARG A 95 -5.21 -20.69 11.21
N SER A 96 -4.74 -20.26 10.04
CA SER A 96 -3.32 -20.16 9.74
C SER A 96 -2.70 -18.96 10.47
N VAL A 97 -1.53 -19.18 11.05
CA VAL A 97 -0.69 -18.13 11.63
C VAL A 97 0.05 -17.39 10.52
N ILE A 98 0.24 -18.02 9.35
CA ILE A 98 0.96 -17.47 8.20
C ILE A 98 0.04 -16.55 7.40
N CYS A 99 0.56 -15.38 7.03
CA CYS A 99 -0.16 -14.37 6.27
C CYS A 99 0.06 -14.59 4.78
N SER A 100 -1.02 -14.73 4.02
CA SER A 100 -0.99 -14.96 2.57
C SER A 100 -0.39 -13.79 1.80
N VAL A 101 -0.58 -12.55 2.28
CA VAL A 101 -0.23 -11.32 1.54
C VAL A 101 1.29 -11.26 1.26
N PRO A 102 2.18 -11.30 2.27
CA PRO A 102 3.62 -11.27 2.03
C PRO A 102 4.11 -12.43 1.18
N VAL A 103 3.61 -13.64 1.43
CA VAL A 103 4.08 -14.89 0.79
C VAL A 103 3.70 -14.96 -0.69
N TYR A 104 2.50 -14.51 -1.03
CA TYR A 104 2.06 -14.45 -2.43
C TYR A 104 2.77 -13.32 -3.18
N MET A 105 2.81 -12.12 -2.60
CA MET A 105 3.41 -10.95 -3.23
C MET A 105 4.92 -11.07 -3.40
N SER A 106 5.62 -11.78 -2.51
CA SER A 106 7.08 -11.94 -2.59
C SER A 106 7.53 -12.73 -3.82
N LYS A 107 6.60 -13.45 -4.45
CA LYS A 107 6.86 -14.24 -5.67
C LYS A 107 6.49 -13.50 -6.94
N ASN A 108 6.01 -12.26 -6.83
CA ASN A 108 5.55 -11.46 -7.95
C ASN A 108 6.32 -10.13 -8.04
N VAL A 109 6.70 -9.73 -9.26
CA VAL A 109 7.39 -8.46 -9.53
C VAL A 109 6.47 -7.26 -9.40
N VAL A 110 5.14 -7.45 -9.54
CA VAL A 110 4.15 -6.36 -9.49
C VAL A 110 4.29 -5.50 -8.23
N GLY A 111 4.51 -6.12 -7.05
CA GLY A 111 4.67 -5.36 -5.81
C GLY A 111 5.89 -4.43 -5.82
N LEU A 112 7.03 -4.91 -6.33
CA LEU A 112 8.24 -4.10 -6.46
C LEU A 112 8.06 -2.95 -7.46
N ALA A 113 7.37 -3.21 -8.58
CA ALA A 113 7.06 -2.18 -9.56
C ALA A 113 6.18 -1.06 -8.98
N ILE A 114 5.15 -1.43 -8.21
CA ILE A 114 4.27 -0.46 -7.52
C ILE A 114 5.06 0.38 -6.52
N LEU A 115 5.94 -0.25 -5.73
CA LEU A 115 6.78 0.46 -4.76
C LEU A 115 7.75 1.44 -5.45
N PHE A 116 8.37 1.02 -6.55
CA PHE A 116 9.26 1.87 -7.33
C PHE A 116 8.53 3.11 -7.86
N VAL A 117 7.36 2.91 -8.47
CA VAL A 117 6.55 4.03 -8.97
C VAL A 117 6.12 4.95 -7.84
N ALA A 118 5.71 4.42 -6.69
CA ALA A 118 5.27 5.22 -5.54
C ALA A 118 6.37 6.19 -5.06
N PHE A 119 7.62 5.72 -5.00
CA PHE A 119 8.74 6.60 -4.63
C PHE A 119 9.18 7.53 -5.76
N TYR A 120 9.13 7.08 -7.01
CA TYR A 120 9.45 7.92 -8.16
C TYR A 120 8.46 9.10 -8.31
N GLY A 121 7.16 8.85 -8.10
CA GLY A 121 6.12 9.87 -8.14
C GLY A 121 6.00 10.70 -6.86
N ASN A 122 6.83 10.46 -5.85
CA ASN A 122 6.69 11.09 -4.53
C ASN A 122 6.91 12.61 -4.57
N GLU A 123 7.76 13.11 -5.47
CA GLU A 123 7.96 14.55 -5.67
C GLU A 123 6.64 15.26 -6.02
N ASN A 124 5.85 14.69 -6.92
CA ASN A 124 4.56 15.26 -7.34
C ASN A 124 3.56 15.34 -6.18
N LEU A 125 3.58 14.35 -5.29
CA LEU A 125 2.71 14.27 -4.11
C LEU A 125 3.15 15.21 -3.00
N GLN A 126 4.46 15.30 -2.74
CA GLN A 126 5.02 16.23 -1.76
C GLN A 126 4.72 17.66 -2.19
N ALA A 127 4.83 17.99 -3.48
CA ALA A 127 4.49 19.30 -4.01
C ALA A 127 3.00 19.63 -3.80
N LEU A 128 2.11 18.70 -4.13
CA LEU A 128 0.66 18.85 -3.91
C LEU A 128 0.31 19.04 -2.42
N THR A 129 0.87 18.18 -1.57
CA THR A 129 0.65 18.19 -0.11
C THR A 129 1.12 19.49 0.51
N THR A 130 2.32 19.92 0.16
CA THR A 130 2.92 21.17 0.64
C THR A 130 2.09 22.38 0.20
N PHE A 131 1.68 22.42 -1.08
CA PHE A 131 0.83 23.48 -1.60
C PHE A 131 -0.49 23.62 -0.83
N LEU A 132 -1.20 22.50 -0.59
CA LEU A 132 -2.49 22.50 0.11
C LEU A 132 -2.37 22.88 1.59
N ILE A 133 -1.25 22.55 2.25
CA ILE A 133 -0.99 22.93 3.64
C ILE A 133 -0.67 24.43 3.76
N GLN A 134 0.15 24.95 2.84
CA GLN A 134 0.57 26.35 2.87
C GLN A 134 -0.52 27.32 2.39
N ASN A 135 -1.47 26.85 1.56
CA ASN A 135 -2.54 27.67 0.99
C ASN A 135 -3.94 27.15 1.41
N PRO A 136 -4.33 27.29 2.70
CA PRO A 136 -5.65 26.86 3.15
C PRO A 136 -6.75 27.73 2.52
N VAL A 137 -7.70 27.08 1.83
CA VAL A 137 -8.85 27.75 1.19
C VAL A 137 -10.07 27.68 2.11
N GLY A 138 -10.66 28.83 2.44
CA GLY A 138 -11.88 28.90 3.24
C GLY A 138 -13.04 28.16 2.58
N GLY A 139 -13.70 27.26 3.32
CA GLY A 139 -14.81 26.44 2.81
C GLY A 139 -14.39 25.16 2.07
N PHE A 140 -13.09 24.89 1.95
CA PHE A 140 -12.55 23.64 1.42
C PHE A 140 -11.70 22.94 2.50
N ALA A 141 -11.84 21.62 2.63
CA ALA A 141 -11.10 20.84 3.62
C ALA A 141 -9.64 20.59 3.16
N SER A 142 -8.86 21.66 2.95
CA SER A 142 -7.50 21.60 2.41
C SER A 142 -6.59 20.64 3.19
N THR A 143 -6.70 20.64 4.51
CA THR A 143 -5.95 19.74 5.41
C THR A 143 -6.29 18.28 5.21
N PHE A 144 -7.56 17.94 4.97
CA PHE A 144 -7.96 16.55 4.69
C PHE A 144 -7.37 16.06 3.37
N TYR A 145 -7.51 16.85 2.30
CA TYR A 145 -6.99 16.48 0.98
C TYR A 145 -5.46 16.45 0.93
N ALA A 146 -4.79 17.31 1.69
CA ALA A 146 -3.34 17.29 1.82
C ALA A 146 -2.81 15.95 2.38
N LEU A 147 -3.57 15.29 3.28
CA LEU A 147 -3.13 14.05 3.91
C LEU A 147 -3.33 12.80 3.04
N LEU A 148 -4.12 12.87 1.95
CA LEU A 148 -4.43 11.69 1.13
C LEU A 148 -3.19 11.12 0.42
N GLY A 149 -2.32 11.98 -0.12
CA GLY A 149 -1.06 11.55 -0.75
C GLY A 149 -0.14 10.82 0.24
N PRO A 150 0.18 11.43 1.40
CA PRO A 150 0.93 10.78 2.47
C PRO A 150 0.33 9.46 2.94
N ILE A 151 -1.00 9.38 3.12
CA ILE A 151 -1.70 8.14 3.50
C ILE A 151 -1.49 7.06 2.43
N GLN A 152 -1.60 7.43 1.15
CA GLN A 152 -1.45 6.49 0.04
C GLN A 152 -0.03 5.93 -0.02
N VAL A 153 1.00 6.78 0.05
CA VAL A 153 2.42 6.35 0.06
C VAL A 153 2.70 5.47 1.28
N ALA A 154 2.30 5.90 2.47
CA ALA A 154 2.46 5.13 3.70
C ALA A 154 1.78 3.76 3.60
N SER A 155 0.58 3.69 3.02
CA SER A 155 -0.17 2.44 2.84
C SER A 155 0.53 1.47 1.89
N ILE A 156 1.05 1.97 0.76
CA ILE A 156 1.86 1.15 -0.17
C ILE A 156 3.07 0.59 0.56
N VAL A 157 3.82 1.45 1.27
CA VAL A 157 5.01 1.05 2.01
C VAL A 157 4.68 0.04 3.12
N GLY A 158 3.62 0.26 3.89
CA GLY A 158 3.19 -0.63 4.97
C GLY A 158 2.82 -2.03 4.47
N ILE A 159 2.05 -2.10 3.38
CA ILE A 159 1.70 -3.39 2.72
C ILE A 159 2.96 -4.08 2.18
N MET A 160 3.84 -3.32 1.52
CA MET A 160 5.04 -3.87 0.88
C MET A 160 6.15 -4.24 1.87
N THR A 161 6.14 -3.73 3.10
CA THR A 161 7.14 -4.05 4.13
C THR A 161 7.22 -5.55 4.38
N GLY A 162 6.08 -6.21 4.60
CA GLY A 162 6.06 -7.67 4.78
C GLY A 162 6.53 -8.43 3.56
N THR A 163 6.13 -7.98 2.35
CA THR A 163 6.59 -8.56 1.09
C THR A 163 8.10 -8.51 0.93
N LEU A 164 8.73 -7.36 1.22
CA LEU A 164 10.19 -7.18 1.13
C LEU A 164 10.93 -8.08 2.12
N ILE A 165 10.44 -8.17 3.36
CA ILE A 165 10.97 -9.10 4.36
C ILE A 165 10.87 -10.53 3.83
N GLN A 166 9.71 -10.92 3.30
CA GLN A 166 9.49 -12.28 2.80
C GLN A 166 10.33 -12.63 1.55
N ILE A 167 10.63 -11.64 0.70
CA ILE A 167 11.58 -11.81 -0.42
C ILE A 167 12.96 -12.20 0.10
N TRP A 168 13.43 -11.55 1.17
CA TRP A 168 14.76 -11.80 1.74
C TRP A 168 14.92 -13.23 2.28
N PHE A 169 13.87 -13.79 2.87
CA PHE A 169 13.91 -15.13 3.44
C PHE A 169 13.60 -16.23 2.42
N ASN A 170 13.14 -15.92 1.21
CA ASN A 170 12.84 -16.90 0.15
C ASN A 170 14.08 -17.79 -0.13
N PRO A 171 13.98 -19.14 -0.10
CA PRO A 171 12.79 -19.99 -0.15
C PRO A 171 12.10 -20.33 1.18
N LEU A 172 12.50 -19.74 2.31
CA LEU A 172 11.86 -19.94 3.61
C LEU A 172 10.61 -19.06 3.77
N VAL A 173 9.56 -19.61 4.39
CA VAL A 173 8.38 -18.85 4.83
C VAL A 173 8.67 -18.20 6.18
N VAL A 174 8.36 -16.90 6.29
CA VAL A 174 8.42 -16.17 7.55
C VAL A 174 7.16 -16.46 8.34
N THR A 175 7.28 -17.23 9.43
CA THR A 175 6.15 -17.67 10.24
C THR A 175 5.83 -16.71 11.39
N GLN A 176 6.76 -15.81 11.73
CA GLN A 176 6.54 -14.75 12.72
C GLN A 176 5.74 -13.58 12.13
N THR A 177 4.51 -13.83 11.69
CA THR A 177 3.65 -12.83 11.05
C THR A 177 3.31 -11.64 11.92
N TRP A 178 3.29 -11.82 13.24
CA TRP A 178 3.12 -10.71 14.18
C TRP A 178 4.29 -9.72 14.13
N LEU A 179 5.54 -10.19 13.94
CA LEU A 179 6.70 -9.31 13.76
C LEU A 179 6.57 -8.54 12.44
N ILE A 180 6.18 -9.23 11.37
CA ILE A 180 5.90 -8.59 10.08
C ILE A 180 4.86 -7.48 10.26
N LEU A 181 3.75 -7.76 10.95
CA LEU A 181 2.69 -6.79 11.21
C LEU A 181 3.20 -5.57 11.99
N VAL A 182 3.97 -5.80 13.07
CA VAL A 182 4.52 -4.70 13.88
C VAL A 182 5.43 -3.81 13.04
N PHE A 183 6.36 -4.39 12.26
CA PHE A 183 7.24 -3.60 11.40
C PHE A 183 6.49 -2.92 10.25
N SER A 184 5.47 -3.56 9.67
CA SER A 184 4.59 -2.94 8.67
C SER A 184 3.86 -1.72 9.23
N VAL A 185 3.29 -1.82 10.43
CA VAL A 185 2.61 -0.69 11.11
C VAL A 185 3.61 0.41 11.46
N LEU A 186 4.78 0.05 12.01
CA LEU A 186 5.82 1.02 12.34
C LEU A 186 6.31 1.78 11.10
N ASN A 187 6.53 1.07 10.00
CA ASN A 187 6.95 1.69 8.74
C ASN A 187 5.86 2.60 8.16
N TRP A 188 4.60 2.16 8.22
CA TRP A 188 3.45 2.97 7.84
C TRP A 188 3.38 4.28 8.64
N VAL A 189 3.47 4.21 9.98
CA VAL A 189 3.39 5.39 10.85
C VAL A 189 4.53 6.35 10.56
N ILE A 190 5.77 5.85 10.44
CA ILE A 190 6.94 6.71 10.22
C ILE A 190 6.85 7.43 8.88
N VAL A 191 6.54 6.71 7.79
CA VAL A 191 6.38 7.33 6.47
C VAL A 191 5.23 8.32 6.46
N PHE A 192 4.08 7.99 7.07
CA PHE A 192 2.95 8.91 7.16
C PHE A 192 3.30 10.19 7.91
N VAL A 193 4.00 10.09 9.04
CA VAL A 193 4.42 11.25 9.83
C VAL A 193 5.42 12.11 9.05
N LEU A 194 6.38 11.49 8.38
CA LEU A 194 7.37 12.21 7.57
C LEU A 194 6.71 12.96 6.41
N GLU A 195 5.92 12.26 5.60
CA GLU A 195 5.29 12.81 4.40
C GLU A 195 4.15 13.80 4.72
N GLY A 196 3.38 13.57 5.78
CA GLY A 196 2.23 14.39 6.14
C GLY A 196 2.54 15.57 7.06
N PHE A 197 3.55 15.45 7.93
CA PHE A 197 3.76 16.40 9.03
C PHE A 197 5.18 16.96 9.14
N VAL A 198 6.20 16.29 8.58
CA VAL A 198 7.59 16.79 8.67
C VAL A 198 7.99 17.50 7.39
N PHE A 199 7.88 16.85 6.24
CA PHE A 199 8.36 17.42 4.98
C PHE A 199 7.56 18.66 4.54
N PRO A 200 6.22 18.69 4.60
CA PRO A 200 5.48 19.86 4.14
C PRO A 200 5.76 21.13 4.96
N TYR A 201 6.02 20.98 6.26
CA TYR A 201 6.26 22.10 7.18
C TYR A 201 7.72 22.58 7.19
N LYS A 202 8.64 21.83 6.58
CA LYS A 202 10.04 22.23 6.39
C LYS A 202 10.28 23.01 5.10
N ASN A 203 9.29 23.06 4.21
CA ASN A 203 9.41 23.72 2.93
C ASN A 203 9.15 25.22 3.03
N GLU A 204 9.99 26.00 2.36
CA GLU A 204 9.79 27.42 2.11
C GLU A 204 9.57 27.66 0.61
N ASN A 205 8.77 28.69 0.27
CA ASN A 205 8.55 29.09 -1.12
C ASN A 205 9.70 29.97 -1.60
N LEU A 206 10.56 29.40 -2.45
CA LEU A 206 11.66 30.15 -3.07
C LEU A 206 11.26 30.60 -4.47
N PRO A 207 11.50 31.88 -4.84
CA PRO A 207 11.30 32.32 -6.20
C PRO A 207 12.26 31.58 -7.14
N SER A 208 11.75 31.14 -8.28
CA SER A 208 12.51 30.37 -9.28
C SER A 208 12.12 30.80 -10.70
N LEU A 209 12.90 30.34 -11.67
CA LEU A 209 12.53 30.42 -13.08
C LEU A 209 11.31 29.54 -13.36
N CYS A 210 10.43 30.03 -14.23
CA CYS A 210 9.23 29.32 -14.67
C CYS A 210 9.57 28.14 -15.59
N GLY A 211 8.93 27.00 -15.36
CA GLY A 211 8.98 25.85 -16.25
C GLY A 211 8.01 25.98 -17.42
N LEU A 212 6.90 26.69 -17.24
CA LEU A 212 5.85 26.88 -18.26
C LEU A 212 5.82 28.33 -18.76
N ALA A 213 5.68 28.51 -20.08
CA ALA A 213 5.64 29.82 -20.72
C ALA A 213 4.37 30.64 -20.40
N THR A 214 3.34 29.99 -19.87
CA THR A 214 2.07 30.64 -19.48
C THR A 214 2.08 31.15 -18.04
N SER A 215 3.10 30.84 -17.25
CA SER A 215 3.20 31.20 -15.84
C SER A 215 3.68 32.63 -15.64
N THR A 216 3.16 33.32 -14.64
CA THR A 216 3.52 34.71 -14.29
C THR A 216 4.44 34.81 -13.08
N SER A 217 4.24 33.93 -12.09
CA SER A 217 5.07 33.84 -10.88
C SER A 217 5.45 32.39 -10.64
N CYS A 218 6.68 32.12 -10.23
CA CYS A 218 7.19 30.75 -10.19
C CYS A 218 7.96 30.48 -8.91
N PHE A 219 7.57 29.41 -8.23
CA PHE A 219 8.07 29.02 -6.92
C PHE A 219 8.57 27.58 -6.94
N VAL A 220 9.60 27.31 -6.16
CA VAL A 220 10.10 25.96 -5.86
C VAL A 220 10.10 25.79 -4.36
N PHE A 221 9.68 24.62 -3.90
CA PHE A 221 9.72 24.27 -2.48
C PHE A 221 11.16 23.86 -2.10
N SER A 222 11.73 24.56 -1.12
CA SER A 222 13.16 24.47 -0.78
C SER A 222 13.66 23.07 -0.38
N ALA A 223 12.83 22.24 0.25
CA ALA A 223 13.25 20.96 0.80
C ALA A 223 12.93 19.75 -0.08
N ILE A 224 11.96 19.84 -1.00
CA ILE A 224 11.51 18.70 -1.84
C ILE A 224 12.66 18.00 -2.59
N PRO A 225 13.62 18.70 -3.23
CA PRO A 225 14.75 18.06 -3.92
C PRO A 225 15.60 17.15 -3.01
N HIS A 226 15.53 17.34 -1.69
CA HIS A 226 16.27 16.55 -0.71
C HIS A 226 15.38 15.58 0.08
N THR A 227 14.07 15.80 0.16
CA THR A 227 13.15 14.97 0.95
C THR A 227 12.44 13.88 0.16
N TYR A 228 12.33 13.99 -1.17
CA TYR A 228 11.51 13.07 -1.97
C TYR A 228 11.96 11.59 -1.88
N TYR A 229 13.25 11.34 -1.68
CA TYR A 229 13.82 9.99 -1.54
C TYR A 229 14.03 9.56 -0.07
N LEU A 230 13.91 10.48 0.88
CA LEU A 230 14.28 10.24 2.27
C LEU A 230 13.34 9.22 2.95
N SER A 231 12.04 9.26 2.63
CA SER A 231 11.08 8.26 3.09
C SER A 231 11.42 6.85 2.60
N ALA A 232 11.92 6.72 1.36
CA ALA A 232 12.39 5.44 0.83
C ALA A 232 13.60 4.90 1.59
N ILE A 233 14.59 5.75 1.90
CA ILE A 233 15.78 5.38 2.67
C ILE A 233 15.39 4.92 4.08
N ILE A 234 14.56 5.71 4.78
CA ILE A 234 14.14 5.39 6.16
C ILE A 234 13.32 4.10 6.19
N SER A 235 12.39 3.93 5.24
CA SER A 235 11.62 2.69 5.09
C SER A 235 12.54 1.48 4.82
N GLY A 236 13.52 1.63 3.94
CA GLY A 236 14.51 0.60 3.66
C GLY A 236 15.32 0.20 4.90
N ALA A 237 15.73 1.17 5.71
CA ALA A 237 16.44 0.91 6.97
C ALA A 237 15.56 0.12 7.97
N ILE A 238 14.27 0.45 8.08
CA ILE A 238 13.31 -0.29 8.92
C ILE A 238 13.17 -1.74 8.44
N VAL A 239 13.09 -1.98 7.14
CA VAL A 239 13.03 -3.33 6.56
C VAL A 239 14.30 -4.13 6.90
N ILE A 240 15.49 -3.51 6.79
CA ILE A 240 16.76 -4.17 7.15
C ILE A 240 16.79 -4.54 8.64
N ILE A 241 16.37 -3.62 9.51
CA ILE A 241 16.25 -3.90 10.95
C ILE A 241 15.28 -5.05 11.21
N ALA A 242 14.12 -5.05 10.53
CA ALA A 242 13.13 -6.11 10.66
C ALA A 242 13.70 -7.48 10.26
N ILE A 243 14.45 -7.54 9.16
CA ILE A 243 15.13 -8.76 8.70
C ILE A 243 16.09 -9.28 9.77
N ILE A 244 16.93 -8.39 10.34
CA ILE A 244 17.88 -8.76 11.40
C ILE A 244 17.14 -9.29 12.63
N VAL A 245 16.07 -8.61 13.07
CA VAL A 245 15.28 -9.01 14.23
C VAL A 245 14.61 -10.37 14.01
N ILE A 246 14.03 -10.61 12.83
CA ILE A 246 13.41 -11.90 12.48
C ILE A 246 14.47 -13.00 12.45
N HIS A 247 15.66 -12.73 11.89
CA HIS A 247 16.75 -13.69 11.85
C HIS A 247 17.24 -14.08 13.27
N VAL A 248 17.44 -13.09 14.14
CA VAL A 248 17.83 -13.32 15.54
C VAL A 248 16.71 -14.05 16.31
N HIS A 249 15.45 -13.70 16.07
CA HIS A 249 14.33 -14.36 16.70
C HIS A 249 14.20 -15.83 16.24
N ALA A 250 14.35 -16.09 14.94
CA ALA A 250 14.31 -17.43 14.36
C ALA A 250 15.40 -18.34 14.93
N THR A 251 16.62 -17.81 15.09
CA THR A 251 17.76 -18.58 15.63
C THR A 251 17.67 -18.82 17.14
N LYS A 252 17.13 -17.86 17.91
CA LYS A 252 16.99 -18.00 19.37
C LYS A 252 15.83 -18.90 19.81
N TYR A 253 14.78 -18.99 19.01
CA TYR A 253 13.58 -19.76 19.35
C TYR A 253 13.38 -20.93 18.38
N SER A 254 13.99 -22.07 18.74
CA SER A 254 13.84 -23.34 18.01
C SER A 254 12.53 -24.06 18.36
N SER A 255 12.17 -25.03 17.50
CA SER A 255 10.97 -25.86 17.51
C SER A 255 10.59 -26.38 18.90
N ALA A 256 9.32 -26.23 19.28
CA ALA A 256 8.81 -26.85 20.51
C ALA A 256 8.57 -28.37 20.34
N TYR A 257 8.38 -28.85 19.11
CA TYR A 257 7.98 -30.23 18.82
C TYR A 257 8.77 -30.79 17.65
N THR A 258 9.20 -32.04 17.78
CA THR A 258 9.81 -32.83 16.70
C THR A 258 8.71 -33.47 15.86
N ILE A 259 8.67 -33.12 14.58
CA ILE A 259 7.67 -33.65 13.65
C ILE A 259 8.20 -34.94 13.04
N PRO A 260 7.42 -36.04 13.04
CA PRO A 260 7.88 -37.29 12.46
C PRO A 260 8.05 -37.17 10.94
N GLN A 261 9.08 -37.83 10.40
CA GLN A 261 9.39 -37.79 8.95
C GLN A 261 8.28 -38.38 8.07
N THR A 262 7.38 -39.17 8.64
CA THR A 262 6.21 -39.75 7.95
C THR A 262 5.08 -38.75 7.76
N HIS A 263 5.22 -37.51 8.23
CA HIS A 263 4.19 -36.49 8.13
C HIS A 263 3.83 -36.17 6.66
N SER A 264 2.54 -36.19 6.33
CA SER A 264 2.04 -36.06 4.95
C SER A 264 2.57 -34.82 4.22
N ALA A 265 2.58 -33.66 4.89
CA ALA A 265 3.15 -32.42 4.35
C ALA A 265 4.68 -32.47 4.10
N LEU A 266 5.48 -33.12 4.95
CA LEU A 266 6.92 -33.31 4.71
C LEU A 266 7.16 -34.20 3.48
N VAL A 267 6.41 -35.30 3.39
CA VAL A 267 6.48 -36.24 2.26
C VAL A 267 6.06 -35.57 0.95
N TYR A 268 5.00 -34.75 0.97
CA TYR A 268 4.54 -34.00 -0.20
C TYR A 268 5.55 -32.92 -0.63
N LEU A 269 6.11 -32.19 0.33
CA LEU A 269 7.12 -31.18 0.04
C LEU A 269 8.47 -31.79 -0.35
N ASN A 270 8.66 -33.08 -0.06
CA ASN A 270 9.89 -33.84 -0.23
C ASN A 270 11.06 -33.20 0.53
N VAL A 271 10.83 -32.87 1.80
CA VAL A 271 11.82 -32.24 2.68
C VAL A 271 11.99 -33.05 3.97
N PRO A 272 13.21 -33.11 4.53
CA PRO A 272 13.48 -33.90 5.73
C PRO A 272 12.90 -33.28 7.00
N ASP A 273 12.78 -31.95 7.04
CA ASP A 273 12.28 -31.20 8.19
C ASP A 273 11.72 -29.83 7.75
N PHE A 274 10.75 -29.29 8.50
CA PHE A 274 10.13 -27.99 8.25
C PHE A 274 11.09 -26.82 8.46
N SER A 275 12.18 -27.00 9.21
CA SER A 275 13.26 -26.01 9.34
C SER A 275 13.90 -25.64 8.00
N THR A 276 13.77 -26.49 6.98
CA THR A 276 14.28 -26.23 5.62
C THR A 276 13.37 -25.33 4.78
N ILE A 277 12.15 -25.06 5.25
CA ILE A 277 11.11 -24.32 4.50
C ILE A 277 10.41 -23.24 5.33
N ALA A 278 10.59 -23.22 6.65
CA ALA A 278 10.03 -22.23 7.54
C ALA A 278 11.11 -21.70 8.49
N THR A 279 11.08 -20.38 8.74
CA THR A 279 12.00 -19.70 9.67
C THR A 279 11.85 -20.18 11.11
N THR A 280 10.63 -20.51 11.55
CA THR A 280 10.38 -21.26 12.78
C THR A 280 9.14 -22.14 12.62
N THR A 281 9.11 -23.28 13.30
CA THR A 281 7.94 -24.17 13.37
C THR A 281 7.01 -23.79 14.52
N ARG A 282 7.43 -22.87 15.40
CA ARG A 282 6.65 -22.45 16.57
C ARG A 282 5.37 -21.73 16.13
N GLY A 283 4.24 -22.17 16.65
CA GLY A 283 2.91 -21.64 16.31
C GLY A 283 2.32 -22.21 15.02
N CYS A 284 3.13 -22.83 14.16
CA CYS A 284 2.67 -23.53 12.97
C CYS A 284 2.41 -25.02 13.20
N VAL A 285 2.64 -25.51 14.43
CA VAL A 285 2.49 -26.91 14.81
C VAL A 285 1.63 -26.96 16.07
N ALA A 286 0.59 -27.77 16.05
CA ALA A 286 -0.33 -27.97 17.17
C ALA A 286 -0.64 -29.45 17.35
N ILE A 287 -0.86 -29.89 18.59
CA ILE A 287 -1.34 -31.25 18.87
C ILE A 287 -2.86 -31.23 18.76
N MET A 288 -3.40 -32.05 17.85
CA MET A 288 -4.83 -32.16 17.63
C MET A 288 -5.51 -32.99 18.73
N PRO A 289 -6.85 -32.89 18.89
CA PRO A 289 -7.61 -33.63 19.91
C PRO A 289 -7.45 -35.16 19.90
N GLY A 290 -6.90 -35.73 18.82
CA GLY A 290 -6.57 -37.16 18.69
C GLY A 290 -5.10 -37.52 18.97
N GLY A 291 -4.30 -36.60 19.50
CA GLY A 291 -2.87 -36.84 19.80
C GLY A 291 -1.94 -36.77 18.59
N HIS A 292 -2.48 -36.57 17.38
CA HIS A 292 -1.69 -36.37 16.16
C HIS A 292 -1.10 -34.97 16.09
N VAL A 293 0.10 -34.87 15.53
CA VAL A 293 0.75 -33.58 15.25
C VAL A 293 0.12 -32.99 14.00
N GLY A 294 -0.53 -31.84 14.16
CA GLY A 294 -1.10 -31.03 13.10
C GLY A 294 -0.16 -29.90 12.68
N VAL A 295 -0.06 -29.65 11.37
CA VAL A 295 0.75 -28.56 10.79
C VAL A 295 -0.13 -27.54 10.07
N ASP A 296 0.23 -26.27 10.21
CA ASP A 296 -0.42 -25.11 9.59
C ASP A 296 -0.49 -25.23 8.07
N GLU A 297 -1.70 -25.05 7.53
CA GLU A 297 -1.99 -25.13 6.10
C GLU A 297 -1.24 -24.06 5.30
N GLY A 298 -0.95 -22.92 5.92
CA GLY A 298 -0.23 -21.81 5.32
C GLY A 298 1.21 -22.15 4.90
N ILE A 299 1.80 -23.23 5.43
CA ILE A 299 3.14 -23.67 4.99
C ILE A 299 3.14 -24.04 3.50
N LEU A 300 2.02 -24.56 2.99
CA LEU A 300 1.91 -24.96 1.58
C LEU A 300 1.89 -23.79 0.61
N LEU A 301 1.67 -22.57 1.10
CA LEU A 301 1.81 -21.36 0.29
C LEU A 301 3.21 -21.25 -0.31
N ILE A 302 4.24 -21.88 0.27
CA ILE A 302 5.59 -21.89 -0.32
C ILE A 302 5.64 -22.55 -1.70
N LYS A 303 4.81 -23.57 -1.94
CA LYS A 303 4.67 -24.22 -3.25
C LYS A 303 3.45 -23.72 -4.04
N ASN A 304 2.88 -22.58 -3.65
CA ASN A 304 1.66 -22.03 -4.26
C ASN A 304 0.51 -23.03 -4.21
N MET A 305 0.37 -23.79 -3.11
CA MET A 305 -0.72 -24.74 -2.91
C MET A 305 -1.65 -24.25 -1.79
N LEU A 306 -2.94 -24.51 -1.92
CA LEU A 306 -3.97 -24.12 -0.97
C LEU A 306 -5.00 -25.24 -0.79
N HIS A 307 -5.41 -25.47 0.45
CA HIS A 307 -6.53 -26.36 0.79
C HIS A 307 -7.85 -25.62 0.57
N VAL A 308 -8.74 -26.18 -0.26
CA VAL A 308 -9.94 -25.48 -0.75
C VAL A 308 -11.24 -26.10 -0.22
N SER A 309 -11.24 -27.41 -0.05
CA SER A 309 -12.34 -28.19 0.50
C SER A 309 -11.74 -29.26 1.39
N ASP A 310 -12.56 -29.87 2.27
CA ASP A 310 -12.15 -30.94 3.18
C ASP A 310 -11.38 -32.10 2.49
N THR A 311 -11.56 -32.27 1.17
CA THR A 311 -10.93 -33.34 0.39
C THR A 311 -10.02 -32.88 -0.74
N VAL A 312 -9.89 -31.57 -0.98
CA VAL A 312 -9.30 -31.05 -2.23
C VAL A 312 -8.29 -29.93 -1.97
N MET A 313 -7.10 -30.11 -2.53
CA MET A 313 -6.04 -29.10 -2.56
C MET A 313 -5.67 -28.74 -4.01
N THR A 314 -5.51 -27.44 -4.31
CA THR A 314 -5.12 -26.96 -5.65
C THR A 314 -4.06 -25.85 -5.59
N ARG A 315 -3.62 -25.38 -6.75
CA ARG A 315 -2.68 -24.26 -6.88
C ARG A 315 -3.36 -22.93 -6.56
N SER A 316 -2.66 -22.02 -5.87
CA SER A 316 -3.15 -20.68 -5.50
C SER A 316 -3.58 -19.83 -6.70
N SER A 317 -3.06 -20.11 -7.90
CA SER A 317 -3.50 -19.47 -9.15
C SER A 317 -4.94 -19.82 -9.53
N ASN A 318 -5.40 -21.01 -9.17
CA ASN A 318 -6.73 -21.52 -9.54
C ASN A 318 -7.81 -21.11 -8.54
N VAL A 319 -7.41 -20.70 -7.34
CA VAL A 319 -8.31 -20.36 -6.23
C VAL A 319 -9.18 -19.13 -6.55
N GLN A 320 -8.74 -18.26 -7.46
CA GLN A 320 -9.55 -17.15 -7.98
C GLN A 320 -10.89 -17.65 -8.54
N TYR A 321 -10.85 -18.74 -9.31
CA TYR A 321 -12.04 -19.32 -9.93
C TYR A 321 -12.96 -19.96 -8.87
N GLU A 322 -12.39 -20.57 -7.84
CA GLU A 322 -13.15 -21.17 -6.75
C GLU A 322 -13.86 -20.12 -5.89
N LEU A 323 -13.18 -19.00 -5.61
CA LEU A 323 -13.75 -17.89 -4.89
C LEU A 323 -14.93 -17.28 -5.65
N ILE A 324 -14.77 -17.03 -6.95
CA ILE A 324 -15.86 -16.56 -7.82
C ILE A 324 -17.00 -17.59 -7.87
N TYR A 325 -16.67 -18.88 -8.02
CA TYR A 325 -17.66 -19.96 -8.07
C TYR A 325 -18.51 -20.02 -6.80
N ARG A 326 -17.91 -19.79 -5.63
CA ARG A 326 -18.62 -19.76 -4.34
C ARG A 326 -19.66 -18.64 -4.26
N PHE A 327 -19.35 -17.46 -4.80
CA PHE A 327 -20.27 -16.32 -4.84
C PHE A 327 -21.24 -16.33 -6.02
N THR A 328 -21.01 -17.18 -7.02
CA THR A 328 -21.90 -17.32 -8.17
C THR A 328 -23.25 -17.95 -7.79
N PRO A 329 -24.39 -17.42 -8.26
CA PRO A 329 -25.71 -18.01 -8.03
C PRO A 329 -25.83 -19.44 -8.57
N LYS A 330 -26.61 -20.30 -7.89
CA LYS A 330 -26.73 -21.74 -8.21
C LYS A 330 -27.06 -22.03 -9.68
N PHE A 331 -27.87 -21.21 -10.33
CA PHE A 331 -28.28 -21.41 -11.72
C PHE A 331 -27.16 -21.14 -12.75
N VAL A 332 -26.17 -20.29 -12.44
CA VAL A 332 -25.03 -19.98 -13.33
C VAL A 332 -23.81 -20.86 -13.03
N ARG A 333 -23.72 -21.44 -11.83
CA ARG A 333 -22.56 -22.21 -11.39
C ARG A 333 -22.11 -23.28 -12.38
N ARG A 334 -23.04 -24.05 -12.94
CA ARG A 334 -22.70 -25.12 -13.91
C ARG A 334 -22.09 -24.55 -15.19
N LEU A 335 -22.65 -23.45 -15.69
CA LEU A 335 -22.15 -22.75 -16.87
C LEU A 335 -20.74 -22.20 -16.64
N PHE A 336 -20.53 -21.53 -15.50
CA PHE A 336 -19.22 -21.02 -15.10
C PHE A 336 -18.20 -22.15 -14.93
N SER A 337 -18.59 -23.24 -14.27
CA SER A 337 -17.71 -24.41 -14.08
C SER A 337 -17.28 -25.02 -15.41
N ASN A 338 -18.17 -25.11 -16.39
CA ASN A 338 -17.84 -25.64 -17.71
C ASN A 338 -16.93 -24.68 -18.49
N ALA A 339 -17.09 -23.37 -18.30
CA ALA A 339 -16.28 -22.35 -18.96
C ALA A 339 -14.84 -22.32 -18.43
N VAL A 340 -14.63 -22.50 -17.12
CA VAL A 340 -13.29 -22.59 -16.51
C VAL A 340 -12.58 -23.88 -16.90
N GLY A 341 -13.32 -24.98 -17.06
CA GLY A 341 -12.77 -26.29 -17.39
C GLY A 341 -12.35 -27.09 -16.17
N SER A 342 -11.58 -28.15 -16.38
CA SER A 342 -11.07 -29.02 -15.32
C SER A 342 -9.77 -28.48 -14.73
N ILE A 343 -9.63 -28.56 -13.42
CA ILE A 343 -8.49 -28.06 -12.66
C ILE A 343 -7.79 -29.26 -12.01
N LEU A 344 -6.45 -29.26 -12.05
CA LEU A 344 -5.64 -30.26 -11.36
C LEU A 344 -5.76 -30.08 -9.84
N ILE A 345 -6.10 -31.18 -9.17
CA ILE A 345 -6.21 -31.23 -7.72
C ILE A 345 -5.41 -32.39 -7.13
N TYR A 346 -5.04 -32.24 -5.86
CA TYR A 346 -4.52 -33.30 -5.01
C TYR A 346 -5.59 -33.67 -3.99
N GLU A 347 -5.81 -34.97 -3.83
CA GLU A 347 -6.79 -35.47 -2.87
C GLU A 347 -6.23 -35.41 -1.45
N VAL A 348 -7.03 -34.89 -0.53
CA VAL A 348 -6.78 -34.86 0.91
C VAL A 348 -7.78 -35.78 1.58
N ARG A 349 -7.32 -36.65 2.49
CA ARG A 349 -8.21 -37.51 3.29
C ARG A 349 -7.81 -37.43 4.74
N ASP A 350 -8.76 -37.12 5.61
CA ASP A 350 -8.54 -37.01 7.06
C ASP A 350 -7.34 -36.11 7.41
N GLY A 351 -7.20 -34.98 6.71
CA GLY A 351 -6.08 -34.06 6.88
C GLY A 351 -4.73 -34.59 6.36
N LYS A 352 -4.69 -35.66 5.57
CA LYS A 352 -3.48 -36.18 4.94
C LYS A 352 -3.48 -35.91 3.44
N ILE A 353 -2.39 -35.32 2.96
CA ILE A 353 -2.16 -35.14 1.52
C ILE A 353 -1.86 -36.51 0.92
N THR A 354 -2.72 -36.98 0.03
CA THR A 354 -2.49 -38.23 -0.69
C THR A 354 -1.59 -37.99 -1.91
N ARG A 355 -1.00 -39.06 -2.47
CA ARG A 355 -0.23 -38.98 -3.72
C ARG A 355 -1.11 -39.00 -4.99
N HIS A 356 -2.43 -39.08 -4.83
CA HIS A 356 -3.36 -39.15 -5.96
C HIS A 356 -3.69 -37.74 -6.43
N PHE A 357 -3.58 -37.54 -7.74
CA PHE A 357 -3.98 -36.31 -8.40
C PHE A 357 -5.03 -36.63 -9.45
N GLN A 358 -5.98 -35.72 -9.63
CA GLN A 358 -7.05 -35.85 -10.63
C GLN A 358 -7.44 -34.49 -11.17
N HIS A 359 -8.12 -34.49 -12.32
CA HIS A 359 -8.69 -33.29 -12.91
C HIS A 359 -10.18 -33.27 -12.62
N LEU A 360 -10.64 -32.28 -11.86
CA LEU A 360 -12.06 -32.10 -11.54
C LEU A 360 -12.56 -30.76 -12.05
N PHE A 361 -13.83 -30.69 -12.39
CA PHE A 361 -14.51 -29.43 -12.60
C PHE A 361 -14.83 -28.76 -11.25
N LEU A 362 -14.96 -27.44 -11.22
CA LEU A 362 -15.27 -26.67 -10.00
C LEU A 362 -16.50 -27.20 -9.24
N HIS A 363 -17.53 -27.66 -9.95
CA HIS A 363 -18.74 -28.20 -9.33
C HIS A 363 -18.56 -29.59 -8.69
N GLU A 364 -17.46 -30.30 -9.00
CA GLU A 364 -17.15 -31.64 -8.48
C GLU A 364 -16.24 -31.58 -7.25
N MET A 365 -15.61 -30.43 -6.98
CA MET A 365 -14.61 -30.24 -5.91
C MET A 365 -15.20 -30.09 -4.50
N ASP A 366 -16.51 -30.25 -4.32
CA ASP A 366 -17.22 -30.07 -3.04
C ASP A 366 -16.79 -28.80 -2.26
N ILE A 367 -16.67 -27.67 -2.96
CA ILE A 367 -16.19 -26.37 -2.43
C ILE A 367 -17.10 -25.81 -1.30
N GLY A 368 -18.22 -26.47 -1.02
CA GLY A 368 -19.18 -26.09 0.02
C GLY A 368 -18.83 -26.59 1.42
N ARG A 369 -17.96 -27.59 1.57
CA ARG A 369 -17.63 -28.22 2.86
C ARG A 369 -16.21 -27.86 3.30
N MET A 370 -16.11 -27.22 4.45
CA MET A 370 -14.86 -26.66 5.01
C MET A 370 -14.74 -26.87 6.53
N ASP A 371 -15.65 -27.66 7.12
CA ASP A 371 -15.79 -27.73 8.57
C ASP A 371 -14.63 -28.53 9.22
N GLY A 372 -13.91 -29.34 8.42
CA GLY A 372 -12.81 -30.19 8.86
C GLY A 372 -11.41 -29.57 8.74
N MET A 373 -11.25 -28.39 8.13
CA MET A 373 -9.94 -27.78 7.90
C MET A 373 -9.29 -27.27 9.19
N THR A 374 -8.35 -28.05 9.71
CA THR A 374 -7.62 -27.75 10.94
C THR A 374 -6.10 -27.81 10.77
N GLY A 375 -5.59 -28.25 9.61
CA GLY A 375 -4.17 -28.54 9.38
C GLY A 375 -3.93 -29.95 8.85
N TYR A 376 -2.66 -30.27 8.58
CA TYR A 376 -2.25 -31.57 8.05
C TYR A 376 -1.74 -32.52 9.12
N LEU A 377 -2.02 -33.82 8.99
CA LEU A 377 -1.71 -34.86 9.97
C LEU A 377 -0.71 -35.91 9.47
N THR A 378 -0.16 -36.68 10.41
CA THR A 378 0.79 -37.80 10.24
C THR A 378 0.11 -39.09 9.80
#